data_AF-A0A970JJR0-F1
#
_entry.id   AF-A0A970JJR0-F1
#
_cell.length_a   1.000
_cell.length_b   1.000
_cell.length_c   1.000
_cell.angle_alpha   90.00
_cell.angle_beta   90.00
_cell.angle_gamma   90.00
#
_symmetry.space_group_name_H-M   'P 1'
#
loop_
_entity.id
_entity.type
_entity.pdbx_description
1 polymer ?
#
loop_
_entity_poly.entity_id
_entity_poly.type
_entity_poly.pdbx_seq_one_letter_code
_entity_poly.pdbx_strand_id
1 'polypeptide(L)'
;NSVFRRRTWVKSGAVRWQHFDRTGNPVLNYIFTPDTVYVWEENGRGYVSYPCGEFSADDLGQIPTYEDILQADKDDIVSAYYEDRQSVPCVKVEVFDRDNGHTHLYWVSLETGLLWEAEVLAEGQLIYRMYVLQSGFSVREPEQSDFQLPGGRNPLTEARTDGGQ
;
A
#
# COMPACT_ATOMS: atom_id res chain seq x y z
N ASN A 1 18.57 -10.17 -0.59
CA ASN A 1 17.30 -9.49 -0.88
C ASN A 1 16.16 -10.14 -0.13
N SER A 2 15.55 -9.42 0.80
CA SER A 2 14.29 -9.82 1.41
C SER A 2 13.16 -9.47 0.44
N VAL A 3 12.25 -10.41 0.21
CA VAL A 3 11.05 -10.18 -0.61
C VAL A 3 9.85 -10.24 0.32
N PHE A 4 9.01 -9.21 0.28
CA PHE A 4 7.74 -9.17 0.97
C PHE A 4 6.62 -9.22 -0.07
N ARG A 5 5.63 -10.09 0.15
CA ARG A 5 4.42 -10.12 -0.64
C ARG A 5 3.25 -9.72 0.24
N ARG A 6 2.40 -8.86 -0.30
CA ARG A 6 1.19 -8.41 0.35
C ARG A 6 0.04 -8.36 -0.65
N ARG A 7 -1.18 -8.46 -0.13
CA ARG A 7 -2.41 -8.17 -0.85
C ARG A 7 -3.17 -7.09 -0.10
N THR A 8 -3.70 -6.13 -0.85
CA THR A 8 -4.38 -4.96 -0.34
C THR A 8 -5.79 -4.87 -0.92
N TRP A 9 -6.75 -4.55 -0.07
CA TRP A 9 -8.11 -4.18 -0.44
C TRP A 9 -8.42 -2.82 0.16
N VAL A 10 -9.11 -1.97 -0.61
CA VAL A 10 -9.53 -0.64 -0.15
C VAL A 10 -11.03 -0.51 -0.35
N LYS A 11 -11.77 -0.18 0.72
CA LYS A 11 -13.22 -0.02 0.70
C LYS A 11 -13.67 0.98 1.76
N SER A 12 -14.47 1.98 1.36
CA SER A 12 -15.09 2.95 2.28
C SER A 12 -14.14 3.60 3.29
N GLY A 13 -12.93 3.99 2.86
CA GLY A 13 -11.90 4.57 3.72
C GLY A 13 -11.19 3.59 4.65
N ALA A 14 -11.52 2.30 4.56
CA ALA A 14 -10.79 1.24 5.24
C ALA A 14 -9.85 0.50 4.27
N VAL A 15 -8.77 -0.01 4.84
CA VAL A 15 -7.73 -0.74 4.12
C VAL A 15 -7.52 -2.09 4.80
N ARG A 16 -7.68 -3.19 4.07
CA ARG A 16 -7.29 -4.53 4.54
C ARG A 16 -5.98 -4.91 3.91
N TRP A 17 -5.05 -5.40 4.73
CA TRP A 17 -3.82 -6.02 4.28
C TRP A 17 -3.72 -7.47 4.68
N GLN A 18 -3.13 -8.26 3.80
CA GLN A 18 -2.73 -9.63 4.10
C GLN A 18 -1.26 -9.81 3.69
N HIS A 19 -0.44 -10.24 4.64
CA HIS A 19 0.96 -10.54 4.45
C HIS A 19 1.16 -12.03 4.16
N PHE A 20 2.08 -12.34 3.25
CA PHE A 20 2.46 -13.69 2.88
C PHE A 20 3.92 -13.97 3.24
N ASP A 21 4.19 -15.17 3.74
CA ASP A 21 5.54 -15.65 3.93
C ASP A 21 6.28 -15.89 2.60
N ARG A 22 7.54 -16.31 2.68
CA ARG A 22 8.39 -16.57 1.50
C ARG A 22 7.91 -17.71 0.62
N THR A 23 7.06 -18.59 1.15
CA THR A 23 6.44 -19.70 0.40
C THR A 23 5.10 -19.32 -0.21
N GLY A 24 4.61 -18.12 0.07
CA GLY A 24 3.34 -17.61 -0.45
C GLY A 24 2.13 -18.01 0.38
N ASN A 25 2.32 -18.44 1.63
CA ASN A 25 1.21 -18.69 2.55
C ASN A 25 0.84 -17.38 3.28
N PRO A 26 -0.46 -17.06 3.40
CA PRO A 26 -0.87 -15.95 4.24
C PRO A 26 -0.53 -16.24 5.69
N VAL A 27 -0.02 -15.23 6.40
CA VAL A 27 0.43 -15.38 7.79
C VAL A 27 -0.16 -14.33 8.72
N LEU A 28 -0.33 -13.10 8.25
CA LEU A 28 -0.73 -11.99 9.11
C LEU A 28 -1.67 -11.06 8.37
N ASN A 29 -2.70 -10.59 9.05
CA ASN A 29 -3.74 -9.74 8.48
C ASN A 29 -3.91 -8.48 9.31
N TYR A 30 -4.29 -7.41 8.61
CA TYR A 30 -4.62 -6.12 9.18
C TYR A 30 -5.91 -5.59 8.57
N ILE A 31 -6.74 -4.92 9.37
CA ILE A 31 -7.76 -4.00 8.87
C ILE A 31 -7.55 -2.66 9.55
N PHE A 32 -7.30 -1.64 8.74
CA PHE A 32 -7.24 -0.24 9.13
C PHE A 32 -8.60 0.38 8.84
N THR A 33 -9.26 0.89 9.87
CA THR A 33 -10.36 1.84 9.75
C THR A 33 -9.85 3.23 10.16
N PRO A 34 -10.64 4.30 9.99
CA PRO A 34 -10.21 5.64 10.41
C PRO A 34 -9.76 5.71 11.87
N ASP A 35 -10.40 4.94 12.76
CA ASP A 35 -10.18 5.05 14.21
C ASP A 35 -9.48 3.84 14.83
N THR A 36 -9.35 2.71 14.12
CA THR A 36 -8.89 1.45 14.72
C THR A 36 -8.12 0.58 13.74
N VAL A 37 -7.03 0.00 14.22
CA VAL A 37 -6.27 -1.05 13.54
C VAL A 37 -6.55 -2.39 14.20
N TYR A 38 -7.01 -3.36 13.42
CA TYR A 38 -7.23 -4.73 13.84
C TYR A 38 -6.13 -5.62 13.27
N VAL A 39 -5.56 -6.51 14.08
CA VAL A 39 -4.47 -7.40 13.68
C VAL A 39 -4.75 -8.83 14.10
N TRP A 40 -4.52 -9.79 13.20
CA TRP A 40 -4.64 -11.21 13.52
C TRP A 40 -3.75 -12.10 12.64
N GLU A 41 -3.26 -13.18 13.21
CA GLU A 41 -2.57 -14.25 12.47
C GLU A 41 -3.56 -14.99 11.57
N GLU A 42 -3.10 -15.46 10.42
CA GLU A 42 -3.90 -16.30 9.53
C GLU A 42 -4.31 -17.60 10.26
N ASN A 43 -5.60 -17.98 10.15
CA ASN A 43 -6.23 -19.06 10.92
C ASN A 43 -6.28 -18.84 12.44
N GLY A 44 -5.87 -17.67 12.93
CA GLY A 44 -6.06 -17.26 14.31
C GLY A 44 -7.56 -17.17 14.66
N ARG A 45 -7.91 -17.55 15.90
CA ARG A 45 -9.30 -17.51 16.38
C ARG A 45 -9.71 -16.16 16.97
N GLY A 46 -8.76 -15.24 17.12
CA GLY A 46 -8.98 -13.93 17.71
C GLY A 46 -8.10 -12.89 17.04
N TYR A 47 -8.38 -11.64 17.36
CA TYR A 47 -7.66 -10.48 16.87
C TYR A 47 -7.33 -9.57 18.06
N VAL A 48 -6.33 -8.71 17.86
CA VAL A 48 -6.05 -7.58 18.73
C VAL A 48 -6.44 -6.29 18.02
N SER A 49 -6.80 -5.26 18.77
CA SER A 49 -7.18 -3.96 18.22
C SER A 49 -6.47 -2.81 18.94
N TYR A 50 -6.07 -1.80 18.19
CA TYR A 50 -5.42 -0.59 18.69
C TYR A 50 -6.09 0.65 18.08
N PRO A 51 -6.13 1.80 18.77
CA PRO A 51 -6.50 3.06 18.13
C PRO A 51 -5.60 3.34 16.93
N CYS A 52 -6.18 3.88 15.86
CA CYS A 52 -5.38 4.41 14.76
C CYS A 52 -4.59 5.63 15.30
N GLY A 53 -3.27 5.55 15.26
CA GLY A 53 -2.39 6.68 15.57
C GLY A 53 -2.07 7.50 14.32
N GLU A 54 -0.98 8.24 14.34
CA GLU A 54 -0.45 8.90 13.13
C GLU A 54 0.12 7.90 12.11
N PHE A 55 0.32 6.65 12.52
CA PHE A 55 0.87 5.59 11.69
C PHE A 55 -0.22 5.00 10.77
N SER A 56 -0.13 5.33 9.48
CA SER A 56 -1.09 4.92 8.45
C SER A 56 -0.89 3.48 8.00
N ALA A 57 -1.81 3.00 7.18
CA ALA A 57 -1.60 1.74 6.46
C ALA A 57 -0.30 1.85 5.66
N ASP A 58 -0.16 2.83 4.77
CA ASP A 58 0.99 2.96 3.86
C ASP A 58 2.35 3.03 4.59
N ASP A 59 2.40 3.64 5.78
CA ASP A 59 3.60 3.65 6.65
C ASP A 59 4.03 2.24 7.09
N LEU A 60 3.07 1.40 7.50
CA LEU A 60 3.33 -0.02 7.77
C LEU A 60 3.84 -0.75 6.51
N GLY A 61 3.43 -0.23 5.36
CA GLY A 61 3.71 -0.79 4.04
C GLY A 61 5.13 -0.56 3.62
N GLN A 62 5.73 0.55 4.05
CA GLN A 62 6.87 1.13 3.35
C GLN A 62 6.61 1.16 1.84
N ILE A 63 5.36 1.49 1.47
CA ILE A 63 4.93 1.68 0.09
C ILE A 63 5.09 3.18 -0.14
N PRO A 64 6.05 3.62 -0.99
CA PRO A 64 6.04 4.98 -1.47
C PRO A 64 4.66 5.31 -2.02
N THR A 65 4.18 6.49 -1.72
CA THR A 65 2.85 6.91 -2.15
C THR A 65 3.01 7.83 -3.37
N TYR A 66 1.94 8.01 -4.16
CA TYR A 66 2.06 8.94 -5.30
C TYR A 66 2.24 10.38 -4.80
N GLU A 67 1.80 10.64 -3.58
CA GLU A 67 1.93 11.88 -2.85
C GLU A 67 3.40 12.26 -2.66
N ASP A 68 4.34 11.31 -2.61
CA ASP A 68 5.78 11.59 -2.57
C ASP A 68 6.22 12.39 -3.81
N ILE A 69 5.64 12.10 -4.98
CA ILE A 69 5.90 12.85 -6.22
C ILE A 69 5.28 14.24 -6.14
N LEU A 70 4.07 14.37 -5.58
CA LEU A 70 3.40 15.67 -5.45
C LEU A 70 4.07 16.60 -4.45
N GLN A 71 4.72 16.03 -3.43
CA GLN A 71 5.44 16.76 -2.39
C GLN A 71 6.89 17.05 -2.77
N ALA A 72 7.43 16.37 -3.78
CA ALA A 72 8.78 16.61 -4.27
C ALA A 72 8.97 18.07 -4.73
N ASP A 73 10.15 18.62 -4.44
CA ASP A 73 10.54 19.89 -5.05
C ASP A 73 10.62 19.71 -6.57
N LYS A 74 10.08 20.68 -7.30
CA LYS A 74 10.14 20.68 -8.77
C LYS A 74 11.57 20.69 -9.28
N ASP A 75 12.49 21.31 -8.55
CA ASP A 75 13.92 21.36 -8.90
C ASP A 75 14.65 20.03 -8.68
N ASP A 76 13.99 19.07 -8.02
CA ASP A 76 14.48 17.71 -7.80
C ASP A 76 13.88 16.70 -8.80
N ILE A 77 12.83 17.07 -9.53
CA ILE A 77 12.28 16.25 -10.62
C ILE A 77 13.22 16.30 -11.82
N VAL A 78 13.96 15.21 -12.04
CA VAL A 78 14.95 15.07 -13.11
C VAL A 78 14.27 14.84 -14.46
N SER A 79 13.25 13.98 -14.49
CA SER A 79 12.53 13.66 -15.72
C SER A 79 11.10 13.18 -15.46
N ALA A 80 10.22 13.39 -16.43
CA ALA A 80 8.88 12.83 -16.46
C ALA A 80 8.46 12.52 -17.90
N TYR A 81 8.18 11.26 -18.22
CA TYR A 81 7.83 10.85 -19.58
C TYR A 81 6.99 9.57 -19.62
N TYR A 82 6.41 9.26 -20.78
CA TYR A 82 5.63 8.05 -21.02
C TYR A 82 6.52 6.81 -21.09
N GLU A 83 6.18 5.75 -20.35
CA GLU A 83 6.84 4.44 -20.44
C GLU A 83 5.84 3.31 -20.22
N ASP A 84 5.87 2.28 -21.07
CA ASP A 84 5.14 1.04 -20.82
C ASP A 84 5.88 0.19 -19.79
N ARG A 85 5.29 0.02 -18.61
CA ARG A 85 5.87 -0.76 -17.50
C ARG A 85 5.03 -1.98 -17.20
N GLN A 86 5.58 -3.17 -17.43
CA GLN A 86 4.86 -4.45 -17.29
C GLN A 86 3.57 -4.48 -18.12
N SER A 87 3.64 -4.00 -19.36
CA SER A 87 2.49 -3.87 -20.28
C SER A 87 1.37 -2.95 -19.77
N VAL A 88 1.66 -2.08 -18.80
CA VAL A 88 0.77 -1.01 -18.35
C VAL A 88 1.34 0.34 -18.78
N PRO A 89 0.57 1.16 -19.51
CA PRO A 89 0.98 2.51 -19.86
C PRO A 89 1.15 3.35 -18.60
N CYS A 90 2.35 3.89 -18.37
CA CYS A 90 2.67 4.68 -17.18
C CYS A 90 3.26 6.04 -17.54
N VAL A 91 3.11 7.01 -16.63
CA VAL A 91 4.06 8.12 -16.53
C VAL A 91 5.17 7.67 -15.61
N LYS A 92 6.40 7.66 -16.11
CA LYS A 92 7.59 7.48 -15.30
C LYS A 92 8.08 8.84 -14.84
N VAL A 93 8.33 8.98 -13.54
CA VAL A 93 8.92 10.17 -12.92
C VAL A 93 10.21 9.78 -12.20
N GLU A 94 11.25 10.56 -12.42
CA GLU A 94 12.54 10.43 -11.74
C GLU A 94 12.77 11.66 -10.86
N VAL A 95 13.01 11.43 -9.57
CA VAL A 95 13.27 12.46 -8.57
C VAL A 95 14.63 12.20 -7.95
N PHE A 96 15.50 13.20 -7.92
CA PHE A 96 16.79 13.13 -7.25
C PHE A 96 16.70 13.84 -5.91
N ASP A 97 16.74 13.06 -4.83
CA ASP A 97 16.75 13.58 -3.48
C ASP A 97 18.16 14.07 -3.15
N ARG A 98 18.31 15.40 -3.03
CA ARG A 98 19.61 16.04 -2.77
C ARG A 98 20.11 15.85 -1.34
N ASP A 99 19.22 15.55 -0.40
CA ASP A 99 19.56 15.43 1.02
C ASP A 99 20.23 14.08 1.30
N ASN A 100 19.77 13.01 0.64
CA ASN A 100 20.36 11.67 0.79
C ASN A 100 21.15 11.18 -0.44
N GLY A 101 21.06 11.88 -1.58
CA GLY A 101 21.75 11.52 -2.83
C GLY A 101 21.13 10.31 -3.56
N HIS A 102 19.92 9.92 -3.21
CA HIS A 102 19.20 8.82 -3.86
C HIS A 102 18.38 9.31 -5.04
N THR A 103 18.20 8.42 -6.02
CA THR A 103 17.26 8.62 -7.12
C THR A 103 16.03 7.76 -6.88
N HIS A 104 14.87 8.38 -6.81
CA HIS A 104 13.57 7.74 -6.72
C HIS A 104 12.93 7.68 -8.10
N LEU A 105 12.48 6.49 -8.49
CA LEU A 105 11.81 6.26 -9.76
C LEU A 105 10.40 5.76 -9.47
N TYR A 106 9.42 6.40 -10.09
CA TYR A 106 8.01 6.08 -9.91
C TYR A 106 7.37 5.82 -11.27
N TRP A 107 6.56 4.78 -11.38
CA TRP A 107 5.71 4.52 -12.55
C TRP A 107 4.25 4.59 -12.10
N VAL A 108 3.54 5.60 -12.56
CA VAL A 108 2.12 5.81 -12.25
C VAL A 108 1.27 5.39 -13.45
N SER A 109 0.34 4.46 -13.25
CA SER A 109 -0.55 3.97 -14.28
C SER A 109 -1.40 5.10 -14.86
N LEU A 110 -1.39 5.27 -16.18
CA LEU A 110 -2.24 6.24 -16.88
C LEU A 110 -3.73 5.88 -16.85
N GLU A 111 -4.04 4.59 -16.69
CA GLU A 111 -5.43 4.10 -16.67
C GLU A 111 -6.08 4.33 -15.31
N THR A 112 -5.34 4.09 -14.23
CA THR A 112 -5.91 4.05 -12.87
C THR A 112 -5.43 5.18 -11.96
N GLY A 113 -4.35 5.87 -12.34
CA GLY A 113 -3.69 6.86 -11.49
C GLY A 113 -2.92 6.26 -10.31
N LEU A 114 -2.86 4.93 -10.18
CA LEU A 114 -2.19 4.26 -9.08
C LEU A 114 -0.69 4.11 -9.35
N LEU A 115 0.12 4.13 -8.28
CA LEU A 115 1.52 3.76 -8.33
C LEU A 115 1.64 2.27 -8.72
N TRP A 116 2.20 2.02 -9.90
CA TRP A 116 2.35 0.69 -10.46
C TRP A 116 3.67 0.03 -10.05
N GLU A 117 4.72 0.83 -9.96
CA GLU A 117 6.05 0.40 -9.58
C GLU A 117 6.84 1.57 -9.00
N ALA A 118 7.72 1.30 -8.04
CA ALA A 118 8.69 2.26 -7.55
C ALA A 118 10.04 1.61 -7.29
N GLU A 119 11.11 2.34 -7.56
CA GLU A 119 12.49 1.94 -7.33
C GLU A 119 13.24 3.07 -6.60
N VAL A 120 14.20 2.70 -5.75
CA VAL A 120 15.17 3.66 -5.17
C VAL A 120 16.57 3.20 -5.54
N LEU A 121 17.36 4.13 -6.07
CA LEU A 121 18.74 3.93 -6.43
C LEU A 121 19.65 4.73 -5.48
N ALA A 122 20.67 4.10 -4.91
CA ALA A 122 21.77 4.78 -4.23
C ALA A 122 23.02 4.64 -5.09
N GLU A 123 23.64 5.77 -5.46
CA GLU A 123 24.80 5.80 -6.37
C GLU A 123 24.55 5.03 -7.69
N GLY A 124 23.32 5.09 -8.20
CA GLY A 124 22.88 4.36 -9.40
C GLY A 124 22.63 2.85 -9.19
N GLN A 125 22.77 2.31 -7.99
CA GLN A 125 22.47 0.92 -7.66
C GLN A 125 21.10 0.76 -7.03
N LEU A 126 20.31 -0.21 -7.51
CA LEU A 126 18.98 -0.51 -6.98
C LEU A 126 19.06 -1.05 -5.54
N ILE A 127 18.52 -0.29 -4.60
CA ILE A 127 18.46 -0.66 -3.16
C ILE A 127 17.06 -1.03 -2.69
N TYR A 128 16.01 -0.58 -3.39
CA TYR A 128 14.62 -0.89 -3.10
C TYR A 128 13.80 -1.00 -4.39
N ARG A 129 12.84 -1.91 -4.41
CA ARG A 129 11.84 -2.02 -5.48
C ARG A 129 10.53 -2.55 -4.93
N MET A 130 9.42 -1.91 -5.31
CA MET A 130 8.08 -2.48 -5.21
C MET A 130 7.38 -2.45 -6.55
N TYR A 131 6.48 -3.40 -6.78
CA TYR A 131 5.67 -3.40 -7.99
C TYR A 131 4.35 -4.12 -7.77
N VAL A 132 3.33 -3.70 -8.51
CA VAL A 132 2.02 -4.34 -8.54
C VAL A 132 2.11 -5.62 -9.37
N LEU A 133 1.60 -6.73 -8.82
CA LEU A 133 1.43 -7.96 -9.59
C LEU A 133 0.16 -7.84 -10.45
N GLN A 134 0.34 -7.69 -11.77
CA GLN A 134 -0.79 -7.53 -12.71
C GLN A 134 -1.86 -8.63 -12.57
N SER A 135 -1.44 -9.87 -12.30
CA SER A 135 -2.36 -11.01 -12.11
C SER A 135 -3.23 -10.93 -10.86
N GLY A 136 -2.85 -10.10 -9.88
CA GLY A 136 -3.60 -9.86 -8.65
C GLY A 136 -4.26 -8.48 -8.61
N PHE A 137 -4.14 -7.67 -9.67
CA PHE A 137 -4.68 -6.32 -9.71
C PHE A 137 -6.15 -6.32 -10.15
N SER A 138 -6.96 -5.52 -9.46
CA SER A 138 -8.37 -5.31 -9.78
C SER A 138 -8.83 -3.96 -9.27
N VAL A 139 -9.50 -3.18 -10.12
CA VAL A 139 -10.20 -1.94 -9.75
C VAL A 139 -11.62 -2.20 -9.24
N ARG A 140 -12.09 -3.44 -9.25
CA ARG A 140 -13.40 -3.79 -8.70
C ARG A 140 -13.40 -3.58 -7.20
N GLU A 141 -14.47 -2.99 -6.72
CA GLU A 141 -14.66 -2.77 -5.29
C GLU A 141 -14.63 -4.13 -4.54
N PRO A 142 -13.85 -4.25 -3.46
CA PRO A 142 -13.85 -5.42 -2.59
C PRO A 142 -15.22 -5.75 -2.01
N GLU A 143 -15.44 -7.02 -1.69
CA GLU A 143 -16.65 -7.45 -0.99
C GLU A 143 -16.59 -7.05 0.50
N GLN A 144 -17.74 -6.94 1.16
CA GLN A 144 -17.74 -6.72 2.61
C GLN A 144 -17.14 -7.91 3.38
N SER A 145 -17.32 -9.13 2.86
CA SER A 145 -16.73 -10.37 3.38
C SER A 145 -15.20 -10.29 3.44
N ASP A 146 -14.56 -9.54 2.54
CA ASP A 146 -13.13 -9.30 2.58
C ASP A 146 -12.71 -8.57 3.86
N PHE A 147 -13.59 -7.90 4.59
CA PHE A 147 -13.23 -7.15 5.82
C PHE A 147 -13.69 -7.85 7.10
N GLN A 148 -13.97 -9.14 7.06
CA GLN A 148 -14.38 -9.88 8.27
C GLN A 148 -13.18 -10.22 9.17
N LEU A 149 -13.34 -9.93 10.46
CA LEU A 149 -12.44 -10.35 11.53
C LEU A 149 -12.71 -11.81 11.93
N PRO A 150 -11.75 -12.48 12.59
CA PRO A 150 -12.02 -13.75 13.26
C PRO A 150 -13.26 -13.66 14.16
N GLY A 151 -14.17 -14.63 14.01
CA GLY A 151 -15.47 -14.64 14.67
C GLY A 151 -16.61 -13.99 13.89
N GLY A 152 -16.36 -13.48 12.68
CA GLY A 152 -17.39 -13.00 11.74
C GLY A 152 -17.81 -11.54 11.91
N ARG A 153 -17.24 -10.84 12.91
CA ARG A 153 -17.44 -9.40 13.10
C ARG A 153 -16.90 -8.62 11.89
N ASN A 154 -17.59 -7.57 11.48
CA ASN A 154 -17.13 -6.70 10.39
C ASN A 154 -17.10 -5.23 10.86
N PRO A 155 -15.90 -4.61 10.91
CA PRO A 155 -15.75 -3.24 11.39
C PRO A 155 -16.34 -2.19 10.43
N LEU A 156 -16.71 -2.55 9.20
CA LEU A 156 -17.31 -1.62 8.23
C LEU A 156 -18.84 -1.52 8.33
N THR A 157 -19.49 -2.48 8.99
CA THR A 157 -20.96 -2.53 9.10
C THR A 157 -21.48 -2.14 10.47
N GLU A 158 -20.61 -2.14 11.48
CA GLU A 158 -20.99 -1.69 12.80
C GLU A 158 -21.01 -0.16 12.80
N ALA A 159 -22.20 0.41 12.95
CA ALA A 159 -22.38 1.85 13.04
C ALA A 159 -21.46 2.44 14.12
N ARG A 160 -20.89 3.62 13.82
CA ARG A 160 -20.23 4.46 14.83
C ARG A 160 -21.20 4.58 15.99
N THR A 161 -20.90 3.92 17.11
CA THR A 161 -21.63 4.19 18.35
C THR A 161 -21.10 5.53 18.78
N ASP A 162 -21.70 6.60 18.24
CA ASP A 162 -21.50 7.94 18.74
C ASP A 162 -21.86 7.90 20.22
N GLY A 163 -20.82 7.88 21.06
CA GLY A 163 -20.92 8.10 22.48
C GLY A 163 -21.38 9.52 22.72
N GLY A 164 -22.68 9.76 22.54
CA GLY A 164 -23.36 10.90 23.09
C GLY A 164 -23.54 10.68 24.58
N GLN A 165 -22.78 11.44 25.37
CA GLN A 165 -23.27 12.15 26.56
C GLN A 165 -22.29 13.27 26.92
#